data_AF-A0A954FQR7-F1
#
_entry.id   AF-A0A954FQR7-F1
#
_cell.length_a   1.000
_cell.length_b   1.000
_cell.length_c   1.000
_cell.angle_alpha   90.00
_cell.angle_beta   90.00
_cell.angle_gamma   90.00
#
_symmetry.space_group_name_H-M   'P 1'
#
loop_
_entity.id
_entity.type
_entity.pdbx_description
1 polymer ?
#
loop_
_entity_poly.entity_id
_entity_poly.type
_entity_poly.pdbx_seq_one_letter_code
_entity_poly.pdbx_strand_id
1 'polypeptide(L)'
;MPRLNFTGRRRISKNHVTIRVTGIGGIETFNAELQLASYNFPDSAAVIIEAFRQLELVRFDFGTVGNPAAPASCRLSEFGTLVGVRFRIKIVSTDEPRGRLLAVGDRITPQKAEQQSLSRVPLLAVRAQDLGREVWRLDFADEPFLLVNPRVVAKKLLVQSVEFQSLVLPEIFRSILQRILLVEQIRVSDDSNDWTSRWLKFAESMPGVGTVPHQADPESDRDWIDAAIGSFCRWRNVDSQFKGFWNSRSLPDDAT
;
A
#
# COMPACT_ATOMS: atom_id res chain seq x y z
N MET A 1 9.37 -12.40 -6.64
CA MET A 1 10.21 -12.16 -7.84
C MET A 1 10.16 -10.69 -8.20
N PRO A 2 11.30 -10.02 -8.45
CA PRO A 2 11.33 -8.69 -9.02
C PRO A 2 10.56 -8.69 -10.35
N ARG A 3 9.73 -7.67 -10.56
CA ARG A 3 8.85 -7.60 -11.72
C ARG A 3 9.68 -7.13 -12.91
N LEU A 4 10.19 -8.06 -13.74
CA LEU A 4 11.09 -7.71 -14.84
C LEU A 4 10.50 -6.60 -15.74
N ASN A 5 11.33 -5.61 -16.05
CA ASN A 5 11.00 -4.48 -16.91
C ASN A 5 11.71 -4.59 -18.26
N PHE A 6 11.28 -5.54 -19.08
CA PHE A 6 11.86 -5.76 -20.40
C PHE A 6 11.58 -4.64 -21.43
N THR A 7 10.60 -3.77 -21.17
CA THR A 7 10.18 -2.73 -22.12
C THR A 7 10.72 -1.34 -21.78
N GLY A 8 11.43 -1.18 -20.66
CA GLY A 8 11.80 0.13 -20.12
C GLY A 8 10.58 0.97 -19.74
N ARG A 9 9.44 0.32 -19.40
CA ARG A 9 8.20 1.04 -19.08
C ARG A 9 8.38 1.92 -17.87
N ARG A 10 7.79 3.11 -17.92
CA ARG A 10 7.74 4.05 -16.79
C ARG A 10 6.57 3.72 -15.86
N ARG A 11 6.70 4.08 -14.58
CA ARG A 11 5.59 4.00 -13.62
C ARG A 11 4.74 5.26 -13.73
N ILE A 12 3.42 5.09 -13.81
CA ILE A 12 2.46 6.18 -13.62
C ILE A 12 2.16 6.23 -12.11
N SER A 13 2.33 7.41 -11.51
CA SER A 13 2.08 7.67 -10.10
C SER A 13 0.60 7.46 -9.80
N LYS A 14 0.27 6.92 -8.62
CA LYS A 14 -1.13 6.72 -8.26
C LYS A 14 -1.85 8.06 -8.05
N ASN A 15 -1.12 9.10 -7.67
CA ASN A 15 -1.68 10.44 -7.49
C ASN A 15 -2.04 11.13 -8.81
N HIS A 16 -1.52 10.65 -9.94
CA HIS A 16 -1.86 11.16 -11.27
C HIS A 16 -3.06 10.43 -11.90
N VAL A 17 -3.73 9.58 -11.11
CA VAL A 17 -4.88 8.80 -11.55
C VAL A 17 -5.97 8.89 -10.50
N THR A 18 -7.12 9.43 -10.88
CA THR A 18 -8.33 9.36 -10.08
C THR A 18 -9.33 8.46 -10.77
N ILE A 19 -9.72 7.36 -10.12
CA ILE A 19 -10.85 6.54 -10.55
C ILE A 19 -11.99 6.77 -9.56
N ARG A 20 -13.13 7.25 -10.04
CA ARG A 20 -14.35 7.41 -9.22
C ARG A 20 -15.36 6.38 -9.66
N VAL A 21 -15.87 5.61 -8.72
CA VAL A 21 -16.93 4.64 -9.00
C VAL A 21 -18.26 5.18 -8.48
N THR A 22 -19.28 5.11 -9.34
CA THR A 22 -20.65 5.55 -9.08
C THR A 22 -21.60 4.41 -9.42
N GLY A 23 -22.73 4.33 -8.72
CA GLY A 23 -23.75 3.34 -9.06
C GLY A 23 -25.10 3.72 -8.45
N ILE A 24 -26.16 3.53 -9.22
CA ILE A 24 -27.55 3.63 -8.78
C ILE A 24 -28.22 2.33 -9.22
N GLY A 25 -28.92 1.64 -8.31
CA GLY A 25 -29.72 0.46 -8.66
C GLY A 25 -28.94 -0.80 -9.06
N GLY A 26 -27.70 -0.97 -8.59
CA GLY A 26 -26.91 -2.20 -8.81
C GLY A 26 -26.15 -2.27 -10.13
N ILE A 27 -26.06 -1.18 -10.88
CA ILE A 27 -25.16 -1.05 -12.03
C ILE A 27 -24.07 -0.06 -11.64
N GLU A 28 -22.86 -0.57 -11.36
CA GLU A 28 -21.73 0.30 -11.09
C GLU A 28 -20.98 0.66 -12.37
N THR A 29 -20.59 1.92 -12.45
CA THR A 29 -19.79 2.50 -13.54
C THR A 29 -18.63 3.28 -12.93
N PHE A 30 -17.58 3.51 -13.71
CA PHE A 30 -16.48 4.37 -13.27
C PHE A 30 -16.19 5.51 -14.24
N ASN A 31 -15.65 6.59 -13.69
CA ASN A 31 -15.01 7.68 -14.42
C ASN A 31 -13.53 7.71 -14.05
N ALA A 32 -12.69 8.08 -15.02
CA ALA A 32 -11.25 8.17 -14.85
C ALA A 32 -10.74 9.57 -15.23
N GLU A 33 -9.95 10.17 -14.35
CA GLU A 33 -9.20 11.40 -14.62
C GLU A 33 -7.71 11.05 -14.56
N LEU A 34 -6.97 11.35 -15.64
CA LEU A 34 -5.56 10.99 -15.81
C LEU A 34 -4.72 12.25 -16.02
N GLN A 35 -3.68 12.43 -15.21
CA GLN A 35 -2.71 13.52 -15.33
C GLN A 35 -1.44 13.01 -16.01
N LEU A 36 -1.46 12.95 -17.35
CA LEU A 36 -0.37 12.33 -18.14
C LEU A 36 0.65 13.33 -18.70
N ALA A 37 0.37 14.65 -18.66
CA ALA A 37 1.18 15.67 -19.32
C ALA A 37 2.65 15.67 -18.88
N SER A 38 2.93 15.49 -17.57
CA SER A 38 4.29 15.47 -17.01
C SER A 38 5.14 14.28 -17.46
N TYR A 39 4.54 13.30 -18.14
CA TYR A 39 5.23 12.12 -18.63
C TYR A 39 5.73 12.25 -20.07
N ASN A 40 5.31 13.25 -20.86
CA ASN A 40 5.76 13.40 -22.26
C ASN A 40 5.62 12.11 -23.09
N PHE A 41 4.50 11.40 -22.95
CA PHE A 41 4.19 10.26 -23.84
C PHE A 41 3.79 10.75 -25.23
N PRO A 42 3.98 9.95 -26.30
CA PRO A 42 3.47 10.31 -27.62
C PRO A 42 1.95 10.49 -27.60
N ASP A 43 1.44 11.54 -28.25
CA ASP A 43 -0.01 11.83 -28.34
C ASP A 43 -0.80 10.70 -29.01
N SER A 44 -0.14 9.93 -29.88
CA SER A 44 -0.65 8.76 -30.58
C SER A 44 -0.81 7.54 -29.66
N ALA A 45 -0.12 7.49 -28.51
CA ALA A 45 -0.07 6.31 -27.66
C ALA A 45 -1.45 6.00 -27.07
N ALA A 46 -1.85 4.73 -27.13
CA ALA A 46 -3.15 4.27 -26.65
C ALA A 46 -3.20 4.27 -25.12
N VAL A 47 -4.31 4.76 -24.58
CA VAL A 47 -4.63 4.73 -23.15
C VAL A 47 -5.60 3.58 -22.90
N ILE A 48 -5.19 2.63 -22.08
CA ILE A 48 -6.01 1.47 -21.74
C ILE A 48 -6.20 1.44 -20.23
N ILE A 49 -7.44 1.28 -19.78
CA ILE A 49 -7.77 1.08 -18.38
C ILE A 49 -8.30 -0.34 -18.20
N GLU A 50 -7.71 -1.07 -17.27
CA GLU A 50 -8.10 -2.42 -16.89
C GLU A 50 -8.68 -2.40 -15.48
N ALA A 51 -9.93 -2.77 -15.30
CA ALA A 51 -10.48 -3.15 -14.00
C ALA A 51 -10.18 -4.63 -13.76
N PHE A 52 -9.72 -4.99 -12.57
CA PHE A 52 -9.38 -6.38 -12.27
C PHE A 52 -9.59 -6.76 -10.81
N ARG A 53 -9.87 -8.04 -10.60
CA ARG A 53 -9.94 -8.70 -9.29
C ARG A 53 -9.56 -10.17 -9.45
N GLN A 54 -8.44 -10.59 -8.84
CA GLN A 54 -7.89 -11.94 -9.00
C GLN A 54 -7.68 -12.31 -10.49
N LEU A 55 -8.52 -13.21 -11.03
CA LEU A 55 -8.48 -13.65 -12.42
C LEU A 55 -9.47 -12.90 -13.33
N GLU A 56 -10.42 -12.15 -12.76
CA GLU A 56 -11.37 -11.32 -13.49
C GLU A 56 -10.68 -10.04 -13.98
N LEU A 57 -10.85 -9.74 -15.26
CA LEU A 57 -10.24 -8.59 -15.93
C LEU A 57 -11.22 -8.04 -16.97
N VAL A 58 -11.49 -6.74 -16.91
CA VAL A 58 -12.26 -6.02 -17.94
C VAL A 58 -11.40 -4.87 -18.45
N ARG A 59 -11.26 -4.78 -19.77
CA ARG A 59 -10.45 -3.77 -20.44
C ARG A 59 -11.34 -2.73 -21.09
N PHE A 60 -10.98 -1.47 -20.91
CA PHE A 60 -11.61 -0.29 -21.46
C PHE A 60 -10.58 0.50 -22.26
N ASP A 61 -10.86 0.76 -23.54
CA ASP A 61 -10.02 1.63 -24.37
C ASP A 61 -10.45 3.09 -24.18
N PHE A 62 -9.49 3.93 -23.76
CA PHE A 62 -9.70 5.33 -23.36
C PHE A 62 -9.14 6.33 -24.38
N GLY A 63 -9.10 5.95 -25.66
CA GLY A 63 -8.53 6.75 -26.74
C GLY A 63 -7.01 6.81 -26.68
N THR A 64 -6.43 7.97 -26.95
CA THR A 64 -4.97 8.19 -26.94
C THR A 64 -4.57 9.26 -25.94
N VAL A 65 -3.27 9.42 -25.69
CA VAL A 65 -2.74 10.46 -24.80
C VAL A 65 -3.14 11.86 -25.26
N GLY A 66 -3.10 12.14 -26.57
CA GLY A 66 -3.46 13.43 -27.14
C GLY A 66 -4.96 13.64 -27.32
N ASN A 67 -5.75 12.57 -27.34
CA ASN A 67 -7.21 12.63 -27.43
C ASN A 67 -7.86 11.58 -26.52
N PRO A 68 -7.82 11.80 -25.18
CA PRO A 68 -8.38 10.86 -24.23
C PRO A 68 -9.91 10.88 -24.33
N ALA A 69 -10.50 9.71 -24.54
CA ALA A 69 -11.94 9.55 -24.72
C ALA A 69 -12.41 8.28 -24.03
N ALA A 70 -13.26 8.42 -23.00
CA ALA A 70 -13.88 7.27 -22.35
C ALA A 70 -14.78 6.51 -23.33
N PRO A 71 -14.85 5.17 -23.25
CA PRO A 71 -15.76 4.39 -24.08
C PRO A 71 -17.22 4.66 -23.70
N ALA A 72 -18.14 4.29 -24.59
CA ALA A 72 -19.59 4.50 -24.38
C ALA A 72 -20.13 3.80 -23.12
N SER A 73 -19.43 2.78 -22.61
CA SER A 73 -19.80 2.05 -21.40
C SER A 73 -18.55 1.77 -20.56
N CYS A 74 -18.57 2.26 -19.32
CA CYS A 74 -17.60 1.95 -18.27
C CYS A 74 -18.24 1.12 -17.15
N ARG A 75 -19.19 0.24 -17.50
CA ARG A 75 -19.89 -0.64 -16.55
C ARG A 75 -18.91 -1.67 -15.98
N LEU A 76 -19.12 -2.01 -14.71
CA LEU A 76 -18.33 -2.99 -13.96
C LEU A 76 -19.17 -4.24 -13.66
N SER A 77 -20.13 -4.56 -14.53
CA SER A 77 -21.14 -5.61 -14.33
C SER A 77 -20.54 -7.02 -14.25
N GLU A 78 -19.32 -7.20 -14.74
CA GLU A 78 -18.55 -8.43 -14.66
C GLU A 78 -18.11 -8.73 -13.22
N PHE A 79 -18.08 -7.71 -12.36
CA PHE A 79 -17.76 -7.86 -10.95
C PHE A 79 -19.06 -7.89 -10.14
N GLY A 80 -19.44 -9.05 -9.59
CA GLY A 80 -20.64 -9.15 -8.73
C GLY A 80 -20.57 -8.30 -7.44
N THR A 81 -19.38 -7.79 -7.09
CA THR A 81 -19.19 -6.76 -6.08
C THR A 81 -17.90 -5.99 -6.36
N LEU A 82 -17.90 -4.69 -6.07
CA LEU A 82 -16.71 -3.83 -6.21
C LEU A 82 -15.66 -4.03 -5.13
N VAL A 83 -15.94 -4.80 -4.07
CA VAL A 83 -14.97 -5.06 -3.01
C VAL A 83 -13.76 -5.77 -3.61
N GLY A 84 -12.59 -5.14 -3.48
CA GLY A 84 -11.31 -5.67 -3.95
C GLY A 84 -11.02 -5.42 -5.43
N VAL A 85 -11.92 -4.78 -6.19
CA VAL A 85 -11.66 -4.36 -7.57
C VAL A 85 -10.58 -3.27 -7.57
N ARG A 86 -9.61 -3.41 -8.47
CA ARG A 86 -8.53 -2.43 -8.70
C ARG A 86 -8.43 -2.08 -10.17
N PHE A 87 -7.77 -0.96 -10.43
CA PHE A 87 -7.55 -0.47 -11.78
C PHE A 87 -6.06 -0.49 -12.13
N ARG A 88 -5.78 -0.74 -13.40
CA ARG A 88 -4.47 -0.58 -14.02
C ARG A 88 -4.60 0.28 -15.26
N ILE A 89 -3.71 1.24 -15.40
CA ILE A 89 -3.64 2.15 -16.54
C ILE A 89 -2.39 1.75 -17.32
N LYS A 90 -2.55 1.51 -18.62
CA LYS A 90 -1.47 1.18 -19.53
C LYS A 90 -1.39 2.26 -20.61
N ILE A 91 -0.18 2.72 -20.88
CA ILE A 91 0.13 3.55 -22.04
C ILE A 91 0.91 2.69 -23.02
N VAL A 92 0.37 2.50 -24.22
CA VAL A 92 0.88 1.55 -25.20
C VAL A 92 1.24 2.29 -26.49
N SER A 93 2.44 2.03 -27.01
CA SER A 93 2.89 2.59 -28.28
C SER A 93 2.01 2.09 -29.43
N THR A 94 1.50 3.01 -30.22
CA THR A 94 0.86 2.77 -31.52
C THR A 94 1.84 2.97 -32.69
N ASP A 95 3.01 3.53 -32.38
CA ASP A 95 4.17 3.65 -33.26
C ASP A 95 5.12 2.45 -33.10
N GLU A 96 6.04 2.26 -34.04
CA GLU A 96 6.98 1.14 -34.04
C GLU A 96 8.01 1.23 -32.88
N PRO A 97 8.24 0.16 -32.09
CA PRO A 97 7.57 -1.13 -32.15
C PRO A 97 6.15 -1.06 -31.56
N ARG A 98 5.15 -1.39 -32.39
CA ARG A 98 3.74 -1.32 -32.02
C ARG A 98 3.43 -2.27 -30.86
N GLY A 99 2.55 -1.84 -29.96
CA GLY A 99 2.14 -2.63 -28.81
C GLY A 99 3.14 -2.61 -27.64
N ARG A 100 4.25 -1.87 -27.75
CA ARG A 100 5.20 -1.70 -26.64
C ARG A 100 4.53 -0.97 -25.48
N LEU A 101 4.58 -1.57 -24.28
CA LEU A 101 4.12 -0.92 -23.05
C LEU A 101 5.11 0.18 -22.64
N LEU A 102 4.69 1.44 -22.80
CA LEU A 102 5.46 2.64 -22.47
C LEU A 102 5.37 2.98 -21.00
N ALA A 103 4.20 2.81 -20.39
CA ALA A 103 4.01 3.06 -18.97
C ALA A 103 2.87 2.26 -18.34
N VAL A 104 2.95 2.11 -17.01
CA VAL A 104 1.93 1.45 -16.22
C VAL A 104 1.68 2.16 -14.90
N GLY A 105 0.41 2.45 -14.59
CA GLY A 105 -0.07 2.70 -13.23
C GLY A 105 -0.84 1.46 -12.79
N ASP A 106 -0.46 0.84 -11.67
CA ASP A 106 -1.02 -0.46 -11.29
C ASP A 106 -1.59 -0.43 -9.88
N ARG A 107 -2.57 -1.32 -9.63
CA ARG A 107 -3.24 -1.48 -8.33
C ARG A 107 -3.77 -0.15 -7.80
N ILE A 108 -4.48 0.59 -8.65
CA ILE A 108 -5.19 1.82 -8.29
C ILE A 108 -6.51 1.44 -7.62
N THR A 109 -6.75 1.99 -6.43
CA THR A 109 -8.00 1.78 -5.69
C THR A 109 -9.00 2.86 -6.09
N PRO A 110 -10.23 2.51 -6.48
CA PRO A 110 -11.24 3.51 -6.80
C PRO A 110 -11.66 4.31 -5.55
N GLN A 111 -11.88 5.61 -5.74
CA GLN A 111 -12.51 6.47 -4.75
C GLN A 111 -14.03 6.26 -4.77
N LYS A 112 -14.64 6.12 -3.60
CA LYS A 112 -16.10 6.22 -3.45
C LYS A 112 -16.49 7.69 -3.44
N ALA A 113 -17.50 8.06 -4.22
CA ALA A 113 -17.94 9.45 -4.40
C ALA A 113 -18.35 10.15 -3.09
N GLU A 114 -18.68 9.42 -2.02
CA GLU A 114 -19.15 9.97 -0.73
C GLU A 114 -18.06 10.27 0.30
N GLN A 115 -16.77 10.02 0.02
CA GLN A 115 -15.70 10.32 0.98
C GLN A 115 -14.96 11.61 0.62
N GLN A 116 -15.68 12.74 0.67
CA GLN A 116 -15.07 14.05 0.94
C GLN A 116 -14.77 14.17 2.43
N SER A 117 -13.72 13.50 2.88
CA SER A 117 -12.95 13.96 4.02
C SER A 117 -11.51 13.60 3.72
N LEU A 118 -10.58 14.50 4.07
CA LEU A 118 -9.16 14.17 4.20
C LEU A 118 -9.03 13.14 5.33
N SER A 119 -9.48 11.91 5.07
CA SER A 119 -9.38 10.80 5.99
C SER A 119 -7.88 10.54 6.12
N ARG A 120 -7.34 10.71 7.35
CA ARG A 120 -5.98 10.28 7.66
C ARG A 120 -5.91 8.81 7.30
N VAL A 121 -5.27 8.50 6.17
CA VAL A 121 -5.03 7.12 5.75
C VAL A 121 -4.13 6.51 6.83
N PRO A 122 -4.59 5.49 7.56
CA PRO A 122 -3.76 4.85 8.58
C PRO A 122 -2.52 4.25 7.91
N LEU A 123 -1.37 4.37 8.56
CA LEU A 123 -0.10 3.87 8.01
C LEU A 123 -0.11 2.33 7.84
N LEU A 124 -0.85 1.64 8.70
CA LEU A 124 -1.10 0.20 8.65
C LEU A 124 -2.60 -0.09 8.72
N ALA A 125 -3.14 -0.71 7.70
CA ALA A 125 -4.53 -1.18 7.71
C ALA A 125 -4.66 -2.49 8.51
N VAL A 126 -5.79 -2.69 9.20
CA VAL A 126 -6.06 -3.90 9.98
C VAL A 126 -7.36 -4.58 9.53
N ARG A 127 -7.26 -5.85 9.16
CA ARG A 127 -8.38 -6.67 8.65
C ARG A 127 -8.59 -7.91 9.51
N ALA A 128 -9.84 -8.35 9.61
CA ALA A 128 -10.17 -9.63 10.21
C ALA A 128 -10.22 -10.70 9.11
N GLN A 129 -9.55 -11.82 9.33
CA GLN A 129 -9.53 -12.96 8.40
C GLN A 129 -9.30 -14.24 9.20
N ASP A 130 -9.97 -15.35 8.84
CA ASP A 130 -9.65 -16.65 9.44
C ASP A 130 -8.25 -17.08 9.01
N LEU A 131 -7.35 -17.23 10.00
CA LEU A 131 -5.95 -17.65 9.81
C LEU A 131 -5.68 -19.03 10.41
N GLY A 132 -6.73 -19.82 10.67
CA GLY A 132 -6.61 -21.11 11.35
C GLY A 132 -6.12 -20.93 12.78
N ARG A 133 -4.88 -21.33 13.06
CA ARG A 133 -4.27 -21.25 14.41
C ARG A 133 -3.36 -20.04 14.62
N GLU A 134 -3.06 -19.27 13.57
CA GLU A 134 -2.30 -18.02 13.71
C GLU A 134 -3.17 -16.93 14.35
N VAL A 135 -2.61 -16.18 15.29
CA VAL A 135 -3.32 -15.06 15.94
C VAL A 135 -3.37 -13.84 15.03
N TRP A 136 -2.25 -13.55 14.36
CA TRP A 136 -2.10 -12.44 13.44
C TRP A 136 -1.07 -12.80 12.36
N ARG A 137 -1.12 -12.10 11.23
CA ARG A 137 -0.13 -12.19 10.16
C ARG A 137 0.05 -10.82 9.51
N LEU A 138 1.29 -10.45 9.22
CA LEU A 138 1.60 -9.32 8.36
C LEU A 138 1.61 -9.79 6.90
N ASP A 139 0.78 -9.19 6.05
CA ASP A 139 0.67 -9.56 4.64
C ASP A 139 1.32 -8.49 3.75
N PHE A 140 2.13 -8.93 2.79
CA PHE A 140 2.88 -8.09 1.84
C PHE A 140 2.49 -8.37 0.38
N ALA A 141 1.29 -8.88 0.10
CA ALA A 141 0.83 -9.04 -1.28
C ALA A 141 0.77 -7.68 -2.03
N ASP A 142 0.56 -6.60 -1.27
CA ASP A 142 0.46 -5.20 -1.72
C ASP A 142 1.07 -4.23 -0.68
N GLU A 143 0.44 -3.07 -0.45
CA GLU A 143 0.69 -2.25 0.74
C GLU A 143 0.48 -3.13 1.98
N PRO A 144 1.40 -3.08 2.97
CA PRO A 144 1.32 -3.93 4.14
C PRO A 144 0.00 -3.71 4.90
N PHE A 145 -0.63 -4.81 5.27
CA PHE A 145 -1.75 -4.80 6.20
C PHE A 145 -1.64 -5.94 7.20
N LEU A 146 -2.19 -5.69 8.39
CA LEU A 146 -2.25 -6.66 9.47
C LEU A 146 -3.55 -7.47 9.35
N LEU A 147 -3.40 -8.78 9.22
CA LEU A 147 -4.48 -9.74 9.39
C LEU A 147 -4.55 -10.16 10.85
N VAL A 148 -5.75 -10.10 11.44
CA VAL A 148 -6.03 -10.60 12.79
C VAL A 148 -7.07 -11.70 12.70
N ASN A 149 -6.82 -12.81 13.39
CA ASN A 149 -7.72 -13.95 13.40
C ASN A 149 -8.92 -13.71 14.34
N PRO A 150 -10.14 -13.52 13.79
CA PRO A 150 -11.31 -13.22 14.59
C PRO A 150 -11.77 -14.41 15.46
N ARG A 151 -11.28 -15.63 15.19
CA ARG A 151 -11.56 -16.82 16.00
C ARG A 151 -10.82 -16.81 17.33
N VAL A 152 -9.70 -16.09 17.41
CA VAL A 152 -8.87 -15.98 18.62
C VAL A 152 -9.20 -14.71 19.38
N VAL A 153 -9.23 -13.56 18.68
CA VAL A 153 -9.41 -12.25 19.31
C VAL A 153 -9.98 -11.25 18.33
N ALA A 154 -10.90 -10.40 18.80
CA ALA A 154 -11.41 -9.30 18.00
C ALA A 154 -10.29 -8.31 17.68
N LYS A 155 -10.14 -7.93 16.39
CA LYS A 155 -9.05 -7.06 15.93
C LYS A 155 -8.86 -5.79 16.75
N LYS A 156 -9.95 -5.16 17.19
CA LYS A 156 -9.93 -3.93 17.98
C LYS A 156 -9.31 -4.15 19.36
N LEU A 157 -9.65 -5.28 20.00
CA LEU A 157 -9.10 -5.64 21.31
C LEU A 157 -7.61 -5.95 21.22
N LEU A 158 -7.19 -6.69 20.19
CA LEU A 158 -5.79 -7.04 20.01
C LEU A 158 -4.91 -5.80 19.81
N VAL A 159 -5.26 -4.90 18.87
CA VAL A 159 -4.41 -3.73 18.58
C VAL A 159 -4.39 -2.68 19.71
N GLN A 160 -5.36 -2.74 20.62
CA GLN A 160 -5.43 -1.90 21.82
C GLN A 160 -4.71 -2.52 23.02
N SER A 161 -4.34 -3.80 22.95
CA SER A 161 -3.68 -4.50 24.05
C SER A 161 -2.23 -4.02 24.22
N VAL A 162 -1.78 -3.97 25.49
CA VAL A 162 -0.40 -3.57 25.81
C VAL A 162 0.59 -4.57 25.25
N GLU A 163 0.29 -5.86 25.32
CA GLU A 163 1.14 -6.94 24.77
C GLU A 163 1.38 -6.74 23.28
N PHE A 164 0.32 -6.43 22.53
CA PHE A 164 0.44 -6.20 21.10
C PHE A 164 1.25 -4.93 20.81
N GLN A 165 0.94 -3.83 21.51
CA GLN A 165 1.63 -2.56 21.29
C GLN A 165 3.10 -2.59 21.69
N SER A 166 3.46 -3.37 22.70
CA SER A 166 4.82 -3.46 23.20
C SER A 166 5.67 -4.54 22.51
N LEU A 167 5.09 -5.68 22.14
CA LEU A 167 5.84 -6.80 21.57
C LEU A 167 5.71 -6.90 20.05
N VAL A 168 4.50 -6.70 19.52
CA VAL A 168 4.20 -6.98 18.11
C VAL A 168 4.37 -5.76 17.24
N LEU A 169 3.92 -4.59 17.70
CA LEU A 169 3.94 -3.37 16.89
C LEU A 169 5.36 -2.91 16.50
N PRO A 170 6.38 -2.95 17.38
CA PRO A 170 7.76 -2.65 17.00
C PRO A 170 8.29 -3.62 15.93
N GLU A 171 7.93 -4.91 16.03
CA GLU A 171 8.36 -5.92 15.07
C GLU A 171 7.67 -5.75 13.71
N ILE A 172 6.38 -5.38 13.68
CA ILE A 172 5.70 -5.03 12.44
C ILE A 172 6.41 -3.86 11.76
N PHE A 173 6.77 -2.82 12.52
CA PHE A 173 7.48 -1.68 11.96
C PHE A 173 8.85 -2.09 11.40
N ARG A 174 9.62 -2.91 12.14
CA ARG A 174 10.90 -3.46 11.69
C ARG A 174 10.75 -4.25 10.40
N SER A 175 9.84 -5.21 10.38
CA SER A 175 9.56 -6.08 9.23
C SER A 175 9.20 -5.28 7.98
N ILE A 176 8.42 -4.19 8.13
CA ILE A 176 8.05 -3.32 7.01
C ILE A 176 9.27 -2.55 6.47
N LEU A 177 10.08 -1.95 7.34
CA LEU A 177 11.29 -1.23 6.89
C LEU A 177 12.31 -2.19 6.24
N GLN A 178 12.50 -3.38 6.82
CA GLN A 178 13.33 -4.44 6.22
C GLN A 178 12.82 -4.85 4.84
N ARG A 179 11.50 -4.99 4.68
CA ARG A 179 10.90 -5.27 3.37
C ARG A 179 11.24 -4.16 2.36
N ILE A 180 11.09 -2.90 2.75
CA ILE A 180 11.36 -1.75 1.88
C ILE A 180 12.84 -1.69 1.47
N LEU A 181 13.76 -1.69 2.44
CA LEU A 181 15.17 -1.38 2.20
C LEU A 181 16.01 -2.60 1.81
N LEU A 182 15.77 -3.76 2.41
CA LEU A 182 16.60 -4.95 2.21
C LEU A 182 16.07 -5.87 1.10
N VAL A 183 14.74 -5.95 0.94
CA VAL A 183 14.12 -6.84 -0.05
C VAL A 183 13.75 -6.10 -1.34
N GLU A 184 13.05 -4.97 -1.22
CA GLU A 184 12.61 -4.18 -2.38
C GLU A 184 13.65 -3.14 -2.82
N GLN A 185 14.61 -2.82 -1.94
CA GLN A 185 15.68 -1.84 -2.16
C GLN A 185 15.18 -0.44 -2.57
N ILE A 186 14.01 -0.06 -2.07
CA ILE A 186 13.36 1.23 -2.38
C ILE A 186 13.84 2.29 -1.38
N ARG A 187 14.42 3.39 -1.89
CA ARG A 187 14.89 4.54 -1.09
C ARG A 187 14.23 5.85 -1.48
N VAL A 188 13.91 5.99 -2.76
CA VAL A 188 13.25 7.15 -3.34
C VAL A 188 12.06 6.65 -4.14
N SER A 189 10.92 7.32 -3.98
CA SER A 189 9.74 7.11 -4.80
C SER A 189 9.31 8.44 -5.38
N ASP A 190 9.09 8.47 -6.68
CA ASP A 190 8.50 9.61 -7.40
C ASP A 190 7.05 9.89 -6.94
N ASP A 191 6.44 8.93 -6.25
CA ASP A 191 5.13 9.04 -5.62
C ASP A 191 5.29 9.20 -4.10
N SER A 192 5.14 10.45 -3.65
CA SER A 192 5.26 10.86 -2.25
C SER A 192 4.21 10.23 -1.32
N ASN A 193 3.16 9.62 -1.89
CA ASN A 193 2.03 8.99 -1.21
C ASN A 193 2.05 7.44 -1.34
N ASP A 194 3.05 6.88 -2.04
CA ASP A 194 3.30 5.44 -2.03
C ASP A 194 3.48 4.95 -0.59
N TRP A 195 3.06 3.71 -0.32
CA TRP A 195 3.11 3.21 1.06
C TRP A 195 4.56 3.17 1.58
N THR A 196 5.50 2.80 0.72
CA THR A 196 6.95 2.82 1.03
C THR A 196 7.40 4.22 1.48
N SER A 197 7.06 5.25 0.71
CA SER A 197 7.31 6.66 1.05
C SER A 197 6.70 7.05 2.39
N ARG A 198 5.46 6.63 2.66
CA ARG A 198 4.79 6.93 3.94
C ARG A 198 5.52 6.32 5.13
N TRP A 199 5.99 5.08 5.01
CA TRP A 199 6.74 4.40 6.06
C TRP A 199 8.15 4.96 6.26
N LEU A 200 8.88 5.26 5.17
CA LEU A 200 10.19 5.90 5.26
C LEU A 200 10.09 7.29 5.90
N LYS A 201 9.15 8.13 5.45
CA LYS A 201 8.91 9.46 6.06
C LYS A 201 8.51 9.37 7.53
N PHE A 202 7.69 8.38 7.89
CA PHE A 202 7.32 8.16 9.28
C PHE A 202 8.56 7.83 10.13
N ALA A 203 9.44 6.96 9.65
CA ALA A 203 10.70 6.64 10.31
C ALA A 203 11.64 7.85 10.42
N GLU A 204 11.83 8.61 9.34
CA GLU A 204 12.67 9.83 9.31
C GLU A 204 12.12 10.93 10.22
N SER A 205 10.80 10.98 10.45
CA SER A 205 10.18 11.93 11.38
C SER A 205 10.48 11.65 12.85
N MET A 206 11.01 10.47 13.16
CA MET A 206 11.35 10.10 14.53
C MET A 206 12.62 10.83 14.99
N PRO A 207 12.65 11.36 16.22
CA PRO A 207 13.83 12.06 16.74
C PRO A 207 15.10 11.20 16.68
N GLY A 208 16.17 11.75 16.11
CA GLY A 208 17.50 11.13 16.11
C GLY A 208 17.74 10.01 15.09
N VAL A 209 16.78 9.70 14.22
CA VAL A 209 16.93 8.64 13.20
C VAL A 209 17.73 9.13 11.98
N GLY A 210 17.57 10.40 11.60
CA GLY A 210 18.18 10.94 10.39
C GLY A 210 17.48 10.46 9.11
N THR A 211 18.07 10.78 7.96
CA THR A 211 17.55 10.40 6.64
C THR A 211 17.92 8.97 6.27
N VAL A 212 17.09 8.33 5.43
CA VAL A 212 17.38 7.01 4.87
C VAL A 212 18.76 7.00 4.18
N PRO A 213 19.59 5.95 4.36
CA PRO A 213 20.88 5.83 3.68
C PRO A 213 20.74 5.93 2.16
N HIS A 214 21.54 6.79 1.53
CA HIS A 214 21.49 7.01 0.09
C HIS A 214 21.94 5.80 -0.72
N GLN A 215 22.93 5.06 -0.22
CA GLN A 215 23.47 3.88 -0.89
C GLN A 215 22.87 2.60 -0.31
N ALA A 216 22.74 1.59 -1.16
CA ALA A 216 22.29 0.28 -0.73
C ALA A 216 23.43 -0.48 -0.06
N ASP A 217 23.40 -0.48 1.26
CA ASP A 217 24.33 -1.23 2.10
C ASP A 217 23.54 -1.94 3.21
N PRO A 218 23.48 -3.29 3.21
CA PRO A 218 22.67 -4.04 4.19
C PRO A 218 23.06 -3.82 5.65
N GLU A 219 24.30 -3.41 5.94
CA GLU A 219 24.74 -3.10 7.29
C GLU A 219 24.20 -1.73 7.72
N SER A 220 24.50 -0.68 6.95
CA SER A 220 23.97 0.67 7.17
C SER A 220 22.44 0.71 7.21
N ASP A 221 21.76 -0.07 6.37
CA ASP A 221 20.31 -0.19 6.36
C ASP A 221 19.77 -0.80 7.66
N ARG A 222 20.42 -1.85 8.18
CA ARG A 222 20.01 -2.49 9.44
C ARG A 222 20.21 -1.54 10.61
N ASP A 223 21.34 -0.86 10.66
CA ASP A 223 21.65 0.11 11.71
C ASP A 223 20.63 1.25 11.71
N TRP A 224 20.28 1.76 10.53
CA TRP A 224 19.25 2.80 10.39
C TRP A 224 17.85 2.28 10.80
N ILE A 225 17.50 1.05 10.43
CA ILE A 225 16.25 0.40 10.87
C ILE A 225 16.22 0.29 12.39
N ASP A 226 17.30 -0.19 13.02
CA ASP A 226 17.36 -0.36 14.48
C ASP A 226 17.31 0.98 15.21
N ALA A 227 17.94 2.02 14.66
CA ALA A 227 17.79 3.39 15.15
C ALA A 227 16.32 3.86 15.08
N ALA A 228 15.63 3.59 13.97
CA ALA A 228 14.21 3.91 13.80
C ALA A 228 13.31 3.17 14.79
N ILE A 229 13.53 1.87 15.00
CA ILE A 229 12.76 1.09 15.99
C ILE A 229 13.07 1.55 17.42
N GLY A 230 14.33 1.83 17.73
CA GLY A 230 14.72 2.36 19.04
C GLY A 230 14.04 3.70 19.33
N SER A 231 14.02 4.62 18.37
CA SER A 231 13.32 5.91 18.52
C SER A 231 11.81 5.74 18.62
N PHE A 232 11.20 4.83 17.87
CA PHE A 232 9.77 4.51 18.00
C PHE A 232 9.43 3.96 19.40
N CYS A 233 10.24 3.03 19.90
CA CYS A 233 10.03 2.43 21.23
C CYS A 233 10.15 3.47 22.34
N ARG A 234 11.13 4.38 22.25
CA ARG A 234 11.28 5.52 23.17
C ARG A 234 10.08 6.47 23.08
N TRP A 235 9.70 6.88 21.87
CA TRP A 235 8.55 7.77 21.65
C TRP A 235 7.25 7.21 22.25
N ARG A 236 7.09 5.88 22.25
CA ARG A 236 5.93 5.19 22.82
C ARG A 236 6.13 4.70 24.26
N ASN A 237 7.28 4.88 24.89
CA ASN A 237 7.58 4.30 26.22
C ASN A 237 7.26 2.79 26.28
N VAL A 238 7.62 2.03 25.24
CA VAL A 238 7.25 0.62 25.05
C VAL A 238 7.67 -0.25 26.23
N ASP A 239 8.89 -0.03 26.72
CA ASP A 239 9.51 -0.70 27.85
C ASP A 239 8.74 -0.46 29.16
N SER A 240 8.38 0.80 29.43
CA SER A 240 7.64 1.18 30.63
C SER A 240 6.22 0.61 30.61
N GLN A 241 5.55 0.66 29.44
CA GLN A 241 4.24 0.03 29.26
C GLN A 241 4.29 -1.48 29.49
N PHE A 242 5.29 -2.16 28.90
CA PHE A 242 5.43 -3.61 29.05
C PHE A 242 5.76 -4.01 30.49
N LYS A 243 6.65 -3.27 31.17
CA LYS A 243 6.98 -3.51 32.58
C LYS A 243 5.75 -3.38 33.48
N GLY A 244 4.95 -2.32 33.29
CA GLY A 244 3.71 -2.13 34.04
C GLY A 244 2.71 -3.26 33.80
N PHE A 245 2.56 -3.66 32.55
CA PHE A 245 1.73 -4.81 32.18
C PHE A 245 2.22 -6.12 32.81
N TRP A 246 3.51 -6.42 32.75
CA TRP A 246 4.08 -7.66 33.28
C TRP A 246 3.90 -7.75 34.79
N ASN A 247 4.24 -6.67 35.51
CA ASN A 247 4.09 -6.60 36.97
C ASN A 247 2.63 -6.75 37.42
N SER A 248 1.66 -6.34 36.61
CA SER A 248 0.24 -6.50 36.93
C SER A 248 -0.25 -7.95 36.84
N ARG A 249 0.53 -8.84 36.19
CA ARG A 249 0.20 -10.25 35.98
C ARG A 249 1.06 -11.21 36.81
N SER A 250 2.22 -10.79 37.25
CA SER A 250 3.02 -11.57 38.20
C SER A 250 2.29 -11.63 39.54
N LEU A 251 2.06 -12.83 40.06
CA LEU A 251 1.72 -13.00 41.48
C LEU A 251 2.91 -12.49 42.32
N PRO A 252 2.69 -11.91 43.51
CA PRO A 252 3.79 -11.56 44.39
C PRO A 252 4.63 -12.81 44.67
N ASP A 253 5.95 -12.70 44.49
CA ASP A 253 6.92 -13.80 44.59
C ASP A 253 7.10 -14.37 46.03
N ASP A 254 6.28 -13.97 47.01
CA ASP A 254 6.45 -14.36 48.42
C ASP A 254 5.19 -15.02 49.00
N ALA A 255 5.13 -16.35 48.85
CA ALA A 255 4.38 -17.25 49.73
C ALA A 255 5.11 -18.60 49.83
N THR A 256 6.35 -18.58 50.32
CA THR A 256 7.03 -19.75 50.90
C THR A 256 7.88 -19.32 52.08
#